data_AF-A0A0F9BDR3-F1
#
_entry.id   AF-A0A0F9BDR3-F1
#
_cell.length_a   1.000
_cell.length_b   1.000
_cell.length_c   1.000
_cell.angle_alpha   90.00
_cell.angle_beta   90.00
_cell.angle_gamma   90.00
#
_symmetry.space_group_name_H-M   'P 1'
#
loop_
_entity.id
_entity.type
_entity.pdbx_description
1 polymer ?
#
loop_
_entity_poly.entity_id
_entity_poly.type
_entity_poly.pdbx_seq_one_letter_code
_entity_poly.pdbx_strand_id
1 'polypeptide(L)' 'MLKKLIVYYSFTGNTRFIAEALRESTEADILELKTVKELNADSSSRFIWGVPIY' A
#
# COMPACT_ATOMS: atom_id res chain seq x y z
N MET A 1 -27.88 9.38 -11.17
CA MET A 1 -26.73 8.49 -10.90
C MET A 1 -25.95 9.04 -9.72
N LEU A 2 -25.61 8.20 -8.75
CA LEU A 2 -24.77 8.59 -7.61
C LEU A 2 -23.30 8.40 -8.00
N LYS A 3 -22.49 9.46 -7.94
CA LYS A 3 -21.05 9.34 -8.13
C LYS A 3 -20.43 8.77 -6.86
N LYS A 4 -19.65 7.69 -7.01
CA LYS A 4 -19.00 6.98 -5.90
C LYS A 4 -17.49 7.08 -6.08
N LEU A 5 -16.78 7.39 -5.00
CA LEU A 5 -15.32 7.50 -4.98
C LEU A 5 -14.78 6.70 -3.79
N ILE A 6 -13.87 5.78 -4.07
CA ILE A 6 -13.15 5.00 -3.07
C ILE A 6 -11.80 5.67 -2.85
N VAL A 7 -11.56 6.17 -1.64
CA VAL A 7 -10.29 6.80 -1.24
C VAL A 7 -9.55 5.85 -0.31
N TYR A 8 -8.31 5.52 -0.64
CA TYR A 8 -7.53 4.54 0.14
C TYR A 8 -6.04 4.86 0.16
N TYR A 9 -5.31 4.23 1.07
CA TYR A 9 -3.84 4.19 1.11
C TYR A 9 -3.37 2.74 1.09
N SER A 10 -2.26 2.46 0.42
CA SER A 10 -1.68 1.12 0.35
C SER A 10 -0.17 1.19 0.56
N PHE A 11 0.32 0.52 1.61
CA PHE A 11 1.76 0.47 1.90
C PHE A 11 2.47 -0.61 1.07
N THR A 12 1.94 -1.84 1.09
CA THR A 12 2.53 -3.02 0.42
C THR A 12 1.71 -3.56 -0.76
N GLY A 13 0.64 -2.85 -1.15
CA GLY A 13 -0.20 -3.25 -2.30
C GLY A 13 -1.51 -3.95 -1.93
N ASN A 14 -1.65 -4.51 -0.73
CA ASN A 14 -2.86 -5.27 -0.33
C ASN A 14 -4.15 -4.43 -0.39
N THR A 15 -4.11 -3.19 0.10
CA THR A 15 -5.29 -2.31 0.07
C THR A 15 -5.66 -1.89 -1.35
N ARG A 16 -4.67 -1.76 -2.25
CA ARG A 16 -4.90 -1.50 -3.69
C ARG A 16 -5.68 -2.65 -4.31
N PHE A 17 -5.32 -3.89 -4.01
CA PHE A 17 -6.02 -5.07 -4.51
C PHE A 17 -7.51 -5.06 -4.11
N ILE A 18 -7.82 -4.73 -2.85
CA ILE A 18 -9.21 -4.63 -2.39
C ILE A 18 -9.94 -3.45 -3.05
N ALA A 19 -9.28 -2.29 -3.20
CA ALA A 19 -9.88 -1.12 -3.82
C ALA A 19 -10.27 -1.36 -5.29
N GLU A 20 -9.45 -2.10 -6.05
CA GLU A 20 -9.78 -2.51 -7.42
C GLU A 20 -10.98 -3.46 -7.47
N ALA A 21 -11.06 -4.45 -6.58
CA ALA A 21 -12.22 -5.34 -6.50
C ALA A 21 -13.52 -4.59 -6.17
N LEU A 22 -13.44 -3.57 -5.31
CA LEU A 22 -14.57 -2.68 -5.01
C LEU A 22 -14.93 -1.78 -6.20
N ARG A 23 -13.94 -1.29 -6.96
CA ARG A 23 -14.15 -0.52 -8.19
C ARG A 23 -15.00 -1.28 -9.19
N GLU A 24 -14.65 -2.54 -9.43
CA GLU A 24 -15.34 -3.42 -10.38
C GLU A 24 -16.76 -3.76 -9.93
N SER A 25 -16.96 -4.05 -8.64
CA SER A 25 -18.29 -4.41 -8.12
C SER A 25 -19.23 -3.22 -7.92
N THR A 26 -18.69 -2.01 -7.77
CA THR A 26 -19.48 -0.81 -7.48
C THR A 26 -19.50 0.21 -8.60
N GLU A 27 -18.76 0.05 -9.70
CA GLU A 27 -18.65 1.07 -10.75
C GLU A 27 -18.29 2.45 -10.17
N ALA A 28 -17.42 2.47 -9.16
CA ALA A 28 -16.92 3.68 -8.52
C ALA A 28 -15.59 4.13 -9.14
N ASP A 29 -15.24 5.40 -8.93
CA ASP A 29 -13.87 5.87 -9.16
C ASP A 29 -12.97 5.50 -7.96
N ILE A 30 -11.66 5.43 -8.19
CA ILE A 30 -10.68 5.16 -7.12
C ILE A 30 -9.63 6.28 -7.03
N LEU A 31 -9.19 6.58 -5.80
CA LEU A 31 -8.11 7.51 -5.51
C LEU A 31 -7.17 6.92 -4.45
N GLU A 32 -5.91 6.70 -4.83
CA GLU A 32 -4.86 6.27 -3.91
C GLU A 32 -4.12 7.49 -3.33
N LEU A 33 -4.07 7.58 -2.00
CA LEU A 33 -3.29 8.58 -1.28
C LEU A 33 -1.81 8.20 -1.32
N LYS A 34 -0.95 9.21 -1.49
CA LYS A 34 0.51 9.09 -1.38
C LYS A 34 0.97 9.75 -0.08
N THR A 35 1.87 9.11 0.64
CA THR A 35 2.49 9.70 1.83
C THR A 35 3.47 10.78 1.42
N VAL A 36 3.52 11.90 2.15
CA VAL A 36 4.49 12.99 1.90
C VAL A 36 5.93 12.51 2.10
N LYS A 37 6.12 11.51 2.97
CA LYS A 37 7.39 10.86 3.21
C LYS A 37 7.28 9.41 2.79
N GLU A 38 8.22 8.93 1.98
CA GLU A 38 8.31 7.52 1.64
C GLU A 38 8.57 6.72 2.91
N LEU A 39 7.63 5.84 3.23
CA LEU A 39 7.84 4.81 4.23
C LEU A 39 8.62 3.70 3.51
N ASN A 40 9.88 3.48 3.88
CA ASN A 40 10.66 2.39 3.32
C ASN A 40 10.11 1.07 3.89
N ALA A 41 9.39 0.30 3.08
CA ALA A 41 9.05 -1.09 3.40
C ALA A 41 10.32 -1.96 3.47
N ASP A 42 11.35 -1.56 2.71
CA ASP A 42 12.64 -2.24 2.62
C ASP A 42 13.59 -1.79 3.74
N SER A 43 13.28 -2.12 4.99
CA SER A 43 14.29 -2.17 6.05
C SER A 43 14.93 -3.57 6.14
N SER A 44 15.23 -4.17 4.98
CA SER A 44 15.94 -5.44 4.85
C SER A 44 17.41 -5.37 5.33
N SER A 45 17.93 -4.16 5.62
CA SER A 45 19.15 -4.00 6.40
C SER A 45 18.82 -4.07 7.91
N ARG A 46 19.00 -5.23 8.56
CA ARG A 46 19.47 -5.38 9.97
C ARG A 46 19.36 -6.80 10.57
N PHE A 47 19.53 -7.86 9.77
CA PHE A 47 19.75 -9.19 10.34
C PHE A 47 20.91 -9.93 9.65
N ILE A 48 22.13 -9.37 9.75
CA ILE A 48 23.33 -10.21 9.75
C ILE A 48 23.51 -10.67 11.21
N TRP A 49 22.74 -11.68 11.63
CA TRP A 49 22.91 -12.30 12.95
C TRP A 49 23.92 -13.44 12.80
N GLY A 50 25.20 -13.21 13.14
CA GLY A 50 26.15 -14.33 13.24
C GLY A 50 27.63 -14.11 12.92
N VAL A 51 28.15 -12.89 12.74
CA VAL A 51 29.61 -12.71 12.59
C VAL A 51 30.18 -12.08 13.86
N PRO A 52 30.79 -12.85 14.78
CA PRO A 52 31.68 -12.29 15.77
C PRO A 52 32.98 -11.87 15.07
N ILE A 53 33.21 -10.57 15.00
CA ILE A 53 34.54 -10.01 14.71
C ILE A 53 35.39 -10.17 15.98
N TYR A 54 36.24 -11.19 16.00
CA TYR A 54 37.44 -11.28 16.83
C TYR A 54 38.66 -11.27 15.90
#